data_AF-A0A1M7FMH0-F1
#
_entry.id   AF-A0A1M7FMH0-F1
#
_cell.length_a   1.000
_cell.length_b   1.000
_cell.length_c   1.000
_cell.angle_alpha   90.00
_cell.angle_beta   90.00
_cell.angle_gamma   90.00
#
_symmetry.space_group_name_H-M   'P 1'
#
loop_
_entity.id
_entity.type
_entity.pdbx_description
1 polymer ?
#
loop_
_entity_poly.entity_id
_entity_poly.type
_entity_poly.pdbx_seq_one_letter_code
_entity_poly.pdbx_strand_id
1 'polypeptide(L)'
;MRNIFAGGLFLALLAGCQTTTQESATSQCKGSLSDYSVPSCAYTAAYDSGFSNPSDRMGWSQALQIAWSRGAAAEQCGLKFDRDAYLDKLARNFPEAGRLIHDLNGLQWHGAQIQKAGQAFCTDARLADARQHL
;
A
#
# COMPACT_ATOMS: atom_id res chain seq x y z
N MET A 1 -40.04 -44.04 -45.17
CA MET A 1 -40.52 -43.74 -43.80
C MET A 1 -39.35 -43.95 -42.84
N ARG A 2 -39.18 -43.07 -41.85
CA ARG A 2 -37.91 -42.73 -41.19
C ARG A 2 -37.33 -43.85 -40.33
N ASN A 3 -36.03 -44.09 -40.49
CA ASN A 3 -35.16 -44.82 -39.57
C ASN A 3 -34.67 -43.93 -38.42
N ILE A 4 -34.39 -44.61 -37.32
CA ILE A 4 -33.83 -44.21 -36.02
C ILE A 4 -32.37 -43.71 -36.17
N PHE A 5 -31.92 -42.75 -35.34
CA PHE A 5 -30.74 -42.88 -34.44
C PHE A 5 -30.22 -41.56 -33.85
N ALA A 6 -29.76 -41.69 -32.61
CA ALA A 6 -28.58 -41.08 -32.00
C ALA A 6 -28.62 -39.60 -31.56
N GLY A 7 -28.77 -39.43 -30.24
CA GLY A 7 -27.62 -39.08 -29.39
C GLY A 7 -26.91 -37.77 -29.72
N GLY A 8 -27.47 -36.65 -29.27
CA GLY A 8 -26.79 -35.37 -29.24
C GLY A 8 -25.79 -35.28 -28.08
N LEU A 9 -24.51 -35.46 -28.41
CA LEU A 9 -23.34 -35.23 -27.58
C LEU A 9 -23.28 -33.76 -27.13
N PHE A 10 -23.44 -33.51 -25.82
CA PHE A 10 -23.21 -32.21 -25.20
C PHE A 10 -21.69 -31.91 -25.22
N LEU A 11 -21.24 -31.02 -26.12
CA LEU A 11 -19.90 -30.42 -26.02
C LEU A 11 -19.93 -29.36 -24.90
N ALA A 12 -19.34 -29.70 -23.75
CA ALA A 12 -19.00 -28.72 -22.74
C ALA A 12 -17.76 -27.92 -23.22
N LEU A 13 -17.96 -26.68 -23.63
CA LEU A 13 -16.88 -25.71 -23.78
C LEU A 13 -16.31 -25.39 -22.39
N LEU A 14 -15.17 -25.99 -22.05
CA LEU A 14 -14.34 -25.54 -20.95
C LEU A 14 -13.71 -24.20 -21.35
N ALA A 15 -14.40 -23.11 -21.07
CA ALA A 15 -13.81 -21.78 -21.04
C ALA A 15 -12.74 -21.79 -19.94
N GLY A 16 -11.47 -21.92 -20.35
CA GLY A 16 -10.34 -21.76 -19.45
C GLY A 16 -10.39 -20.37 -18.84
N CYS A 17 -10.64 -20.27 -17.54
CA CYS A 17 -10.29 -19.10 -16.76
C CYS A 17 -8.77 -18.93 -16.86
N GLN A 18 -8.32 -18.09 -17.79
CA GLN A 18 -6.98 -17.54 -17.72
C GLN A 18 -6.99 -16.59 -16.54
N THR A 19 -6.67 -17.12 -15.36
CA THR A 19 -6.23 -16.29 -14.24
C THR A 19 -4.97 -15.61 -14.74
N THR A 20 -5.11 -14.40 -15.28
CA THR A 20 -3.99 -13.48 -15.44
C THR A 20 -3.59 -13.14 -14.02
N THR A 21 -2.72 -13.96 -13.43
CA THR A 21 -1.92 -13.54 -12.29
C THR A 21 -1.21 -12.30 -12.79
N GLN A 22 -1.72 -11.15 -12.38
CA GLN A 22 -1.08 -9.87 -12.59
C GLN A 22 0.30 -10.03 -11.99
N GLU A 23 1.29 -10.22 -12.87
CA GLU A 23 2.69 -10.31 -12.52
C GLU A 23 3.05 -8.96 -11.94
N SER A 24 2.86 -8.86 -10.63
CA SER A 24 3.14 -7.67 -9.86
C SER A 24 4.59 -7.32 -10.14
N ALA A 25 4.87 -6.04 -10.37
CA ALA A 25 6.20 -5.50 -10.62
C ALA A 25 7.18 -5.69 -9.43
N THR A 26 6.92 -6.66 -8.57
CA THR A 26 7.65 -7.06 -7.37
C THR A 26 8.85 -7.97 -7.63
N SER A 27 9.04 -8.53 -8.84
CA SER A 27 10.14 -9.48 -9.09
C SER A 27 11.54 -8.85 -9.16
N GLN A 28 11.67 -7.52 -9.17
CA GLN A 28 12.96 -6.84 -9.31
C GLN A 28 13.40 -6.01 -8.09
N CYS A 29 12.56 -5.81 -7.08
CA CYS A 29 12.97 -5.03 -5.92
C CYS A 29 13.73 -5.91 -4.91
N LYS A 30 15.03 -5.65 -4.73
CA LYS A 30 15.84 -6.22 -3.65
C LYS A 30 15.94 -5.22 -2.51
N GLY A 31 15.48 -5.61 -1.32
CA GLY A 31 15.67 -4.88 -0.07
C GLY A 31 14.45 -4.89 0.83
N SER A 32 14.59 -4.29 2.00
CA SER A 32 13.61 -4.27 3.10
C SER A 32 13.53 -2.88 3.71
N LEU A 33 12.43 -2.59 4.41
CA LEU A 33 12.30 -1.41 5.26
C LEU A 33 13.22 -1.45 6.49
N SER A 34 13.78 -2.62 6.81
CA SER A 34 14.82 -2.78 7.84
C SER A 34 16.23 -2.45 7.37
N ASP A 35 16.43 -2.19 6.07
CA ASP A 35 17.76 -1.89 5.54
C ASP A 35 18.20 -0.48 5.95
N TYR A 36 19.50 -0.31 6.22
CA TYR A 36 20.08 1.00 6.55
C TYR A 36 19.76 2.06 5.47
N SER A 37 19.75 1.65 4.20
CA SER A 37 19.27 2.46 3.09
C SER A 37 18.09 1.75 2.44
N VAL A 38 16.88 2.15 2.83
CA VAL A 38 15.63 1.62 2.28
C VAL A 38 15.54 1.91 0.78
N PRO A 39 15.47 0.91 -0.10
CA PRO A 39 15.24 1.15 -1.52
C PRO A 39 13.86 1.75 -1.76
N SER A 40 13.75 2.72 -2.67
CA SER A 40 12.45 3.37 -2.96
C SER A 40 11.39 2.36 -3.43
N CYS A 41 11.80 1.32 -4.16
CA CYS A 41 10.90 0.25 -4.59
C CYS A 41 10.35 -0.57 -3.40
N ALA A 42 11.14 -0.78 -2.35
CA ALA A 42 10.74 -1.56 -1.18
C ALA A 42 9.71 -0.78 -0.36
N TYR A 43 9.98 0.52 -0.14
CA TYR A 43 9.01 1.41 0.50
C TYR A 43 7.71 1.50 -0.30
N THR A 44 7.80 1.63 -1.62
CA THR A 44 6.63 1.73 -2.51
C THR A 44 5.79 0.45 -2.44
N ALA A 45 6.41 -0.73 -2.49
CA ALA A 45 5.71 -2.01 -2.37
C ALA A 45 5.05 -2.19 -0.99
N ALA A 46 5.73 -1.80 0.09
CA ALA A 46 5.16 -1.83 1.43
C ALA A 46 3.97 -0.87 1.58
N TYR A 47 4.08 0.34 1.03
CA TYR A 47 3.00 1.31 1.01
C TYR A 47 1.77 0.77 0.28
N ASP A 48 1.95 0.23 -0.92
CA ASP A 48 0.88 -0.27 -1.79
C ASP A 48 0.21 -1.53 -1.22
N SER A 49 0.98 -2.39 -0.54
CA SER A 49 0.45 -3.57 0.14
C SER A 49 -0.15 -3.27 1.51
N GLY A 50 -0.15 -2.00 1.94
CA GLY A 50 -0.66 -1.58 3.25
C GLY A 50 0.11 -2.21 4.41
N PHE A 51 1.43 -2.41 4.25
CA PHE A 51 2.31 -3.03 5.26
C PHE A 51 1.81 -4.41 5.72
N SER A 52 1.27 -5.19 4.77
CA SER A 52 0.71 -6.52 5.05
C SER A 52 1.77 -7.50 5.55
N ASN A 53 3.02 -7.37 5.09
CA ASN A 53 4.14 -8.13 5.62
C ASN A 53 4.58 -7.59 6.99
N PRO A 54 4.64 -8.43 8.05
CA PRO A 54 5.10 -8.00 9.38
C PRO A 54 6.48 -7.33 9.40
N SER A 55 7.42 -7.73 8.53
CA SER A 55 8.76 -7.12 8.49
C SER A 55 8.72 -5.64 8.10
N ASP A 56 7.74 -5.24 7.29
CA ASP A 56 7.58 -3.88 6.80
C ASP A 56 7.06 -2.94 7.87
N ARG A 57 6.59 -3.48 9.00
CA ARG A 57 5.98 -2.68 10.07
C ARG A 57 6.98 -2.12 11.06
N MET A 58 8.24 -2.58 11.01
CA MET A 58 9.35 -2.08 11.83
C MET A 58 9.02 -2.01 13.34
N GLY A 59 8.31 -3.03 13.85
CA GLY A 59 7.92 -3.12 15.26
C GLY A 59 6.63 -2.37 15.65
N TRP A 60 5.97 -1.68 14.71
CA TRP A 60 4.70 -0.99 14.93
C TRP A 60 3.50 -1.82 14.45
N SER A 61 2.30 -1.39 14.83
CA SER A 61 1.07 -1.99 14.31
C SER A 61 0.88 -1.66 12.82
N GLN A 62 0.20 -2.53 12.08
CA GLN A 62 -0.09 -2.29 10.66
C GLN A 62 -0.95 -1.01 10.49
N ALA A 63 -1.94 -0.82 11.37
CA ALA A 63 -2.80 0.35 11.34
C ALA A 63 -2.01 1.66 11.53
N LEU A 64 -1.03 1.67 12.45
CA LEU A 64 -0.19 2.84 12.69
C LEU A 64 0.72 3.14 11.49
N GLN A 65 1.31 2.11 10.88
CA GLN A 65 2.13 2.25 9.67
C GLN A 65 1.32 2.81 8.49
N ILE A 66 0.08 2.34 8.32
CA ILE A 66 -0.84 2.92 7.34
C ILE A 66 -1.08 4.39 7.68
N ALA A 67 -1.48 4.72 8.90
CA ALA A 67 -1.79 6.11 9.28
C ALA A 67 -0.60 7.06 9.06
N TRP A 68 0.61 6.67 9.46
CA TRP A 68 1.82 7.46 9.21
C TRP A 68 2.13 7.62 7.74
N SER A 69 2.16 6.52 6.99
CA SER A 69 2.48 6.56 5.56
C SER A 69 1.49 7.39 4.75
N ARG A 70 0.20 7.33 5.08
CA ARG A 70 -0.87 8.06 4.40
C ARG A 70 -0.87 9.55 4.74
N GLY A 71 -0.63 9.89 6.00
CA GLY A 71 -0.41 11.30 6.39
C GLY A 71 0.82 11.89 5.72
N ALA A 72 1.92 11.13 5.64
CA ALA A 72 3.12 11.55 4.95
C ALA A 72 2.88 11.70 3.44
N ALA A 73 2.16 10.77 2.81
CA ALA A 73 1.78 10.87 1.40
C ALA A 73 0.88 12.09 1.14
N ALA A 74 -0.05 12.39 2.02
CA ALA A 74 -0.84 13.61 1.92
C ALA A 74 0.05 14.86 1.91
N GLU A 75 1.00 14.95 2.84
CA GLU A 75 1.93 16.09 2.94
C GLU A 75 2.83 16.20 1.70
N GLN A 76 3.51 15.11 1.34
CA GLN A 76 4.49 15.10 0.25
C GLN A 76 3.87 15.19 -1.15
N CYS A 77 2.63 14.72 -1.31
CA CYS A 77 1.92 14.75 -2.58
C CYS A 77 0.96 15.94 -2.73
N GLY A 78 1.00 16.91 -1.81
CA GLY A 78 0.31 18.19 -1.96
C GLY A 78 -1.17 18.21 -1.56
N LEU A 79 -1.64 17.23 -0.77
CA LEU A 79 -2.93 17.35 -0.11
C LEU A 79 -2.84 18.36 1.03
N LYS A 80 -3.74 19.33 1.04
CA LYS A 80 -3.85 20.28 2.16
C LYS A 80 -4.61 19.64 3.31
N PHE A 81 -4.01 19.61 4.49
CA PHE A 81 -4.64 19.21 5.74
C PHE A 81 -3.98 19.90 6.93
N ASP A 82 -4.67 19.90 8.07
CA ASP A 82 -4.11 20.39 9.33
C ASP A 82 -3.19 19.31 9.94
N ARG A 83 -1.89 19.51 9.78
CA ARG A 83 -0.86 18.58 10.25
C ARG A 83 -0.85 18.44 11.77
N ASP A 84 -1.07 19.52 12.50
CA ASP A 84 -1.04 19.50 13.96
C ASP A 84 -2.26 18.77 14.51
N ALA A 85 -3.44 19.04 13.96
CA ALA A 85 -4.65 18.30 14.30
C ALA A 85 -4.54 16.80 13.96
N TYR A 86 -3.84 16.47 12.86
CA TYR A 86 -3.57 15.08 12.48
C TYR A 86 -2.62 14.38 13.47
N LEU A 87 -1.54 15.04 13.90
CA LEU A 87 -0.65 14.49 14.94
C LEU A 87 -1.38 14.29 16.27
N ASP A 88 -2.29 15.20 16.63
CA ASP A 88 -3.10 15.05 17.83
C ASP A 88 -4.11 13.89 17.69
N LYS A 89 -4.68 13.68 16.48
CA LYS A 89 -5.52 12.51 16.17
C LYS A 89 -4.73 11.22 16.32
N LEU A 90 -3.51 11.16 15.79
CA LEU A 90 -2.63 9.99 15.93
C LEU A 90 -2.34 9.68 17.40
N ALA A 91 -1.95 10.69 18.19
CA ALA A 91 -1.63 10.51 19.61
C ALA A 91 -2.81 10.00 20.45
N ARG A 92 -4.05 10.31 20.04
CA ARG A 92 -5.26 9.77 20.68
C ARG A 92 -5.57 8.34 20.25
N ASN A 93 -5.38 8.03 18.97
CA ASN A 93 -5.76 6.73 18.40
C ASN A 93 -4.70 5.64 18.63
N PHE A 94 -3.44 6.05 18.82
CA PHE A 94 -2.28 5.18 18.97
C PHE A 94 -1.41 5.65 20.14
N PRO A 95 -1.94 5.63 21.39
CA PRO A 95 -1.27 6.21 22.55
C PRO A 95 0.04 5.51 22.92
N GLU A 96 0.32 4.32 22.37
CA GLU A 96 1.60 3.64 22.48
C GLU A 96 2.78 4.45 21.89
N ALA A 97 2.48 5.39 20.99
CA ALA A 97 3.44 6.35 20.45
C ALA A 97 3.05 7.76 20.90
N GLY A 98 3.97 8.46 21.56
CA GLY A 98 3.77 9.87 21.87
C GLY A 98 3.73 10.72 20.60
N ARG A 99 3.19 11.94 20.70
CA ARG A 99 3.11 12.90 19.58
C ARG A 99 4.44 13.09 18.85
N LEU A 100 5.55 13.15 19.58
CA LEU A 100 6.90 13.29 19.01
C LEU A 100 7.29 12.08 18.15
N ILE A 101 6.92 10.86 18.56
CA ILE A 101 7.19 9.64 17.79
C ILE A 101 6.34 9.62 16.51
N HIS A 102 5.08 10.04 16.59
CA HIS A 102 4.24 10.17 15.39
C HIS A 102 4.78 11.18 14.38
N ASP A 103 5.43 12.24 14.85
CA ASP A 103 6.05 13.22 13.99
C ASP A 103 7.34 12.66 13.36
N LEU A 104 8.33 12.30 14.19
CA LEU A 104 9.66 11.93 13.72
C LEU A 104 9.71 10.54 13.05
N ASN A 105 9.24 9.51 13.76
CA ASN A 105 9.30 8.13 13.26
C ASN A 105 8.14 7.83 12.30
N GLY A 106 7.05 8.58 12.42
CA GLY A 106 5.92 8.51 11.51
C GLY A 106 6.08 9.44 10.32
N LEU A 107 5.43 10.60 10.38
CA LEU A 107 5.27 11.49 9.23
C LEU A 107 6.60 11.86 8.55
N GLN A 108 7.61 12.25 9.31
CA GLN A 108 8.88 12.69 8.74
C GLN A 108 9.66 11.55 8.09
N TRP A 109 9.78 10.39 8.76
CA TRP A 109 10.49 9.25 8.20
C TRP A 109 9.82 8.74 6.92
N HIS A 110 8.50 8.57 6.93
CA HIS A 110 7.74 8.18 5.74
C HIS A 110 7.82 9.24 4.64
N GLY A 111 7.77 10.52 5.01
CA GLY A 111 7.93 11.64 4.10
C GLY A 111 9.27 11.61 3.37
N ALA A 112 10.36 11.32 4.08
CA ALA A 112 11.69 11.18 3.49
C ALA A 112 11.76 10.02 2.48
N GLN A 113 11.11 8.88 2.75
CA GLN A 113 11.06 7.77 1.79
C GLN A 113 10.25 8.12 0.53
N ILE A 114 9.14 8.85 0.69
CA ILE A 114 8.32 9.33 -0.43
C ILE A 114 9.11 10.32 -1.28
N GLN A 115 9.82 11.27 -0.66
CA GLN A 115 10.69 12.20 -1.37
C GLN A 115 11.78 11.45 -2.14
N LYS A 116 12.39 10.42 -1.55
CA LYS A 116 13.39 9.56 -2.21
C LYS A 116 12.80 8.76 -3.39
N ALA A 117 11.53 8.36 -3.32
CA ALA A 117 10.83 7.71 -4.43
C ALA A 117 10.47 8.70 -5.56
N GLY A 118 10.45 10.00 -5.26
CA GLY A 118 10.23 11.07 -6.23
C GLY A 118 8.78 11.21 -6.66
N GLN A 119 8.53 12.09 -7.62
CA GLN A 119 7.17 12.47 -8.05
C GLN A 119 6.34 11.31 -8.60
N ALA A 120 6.99 10.27 -9.16
CA ALA A 120 6.32 9.06 -9.62
C ALA A 120 5.62 8.30 -8.47
N PHE A 121 5.98 8.58 -7.21
CA PHE A 121 5.25 8.05 -6.07
C PHE A 121 3.83 8.62 -5.98
N CYS A 122 3.61 9.89 -6.32
CA CYS A 122 2.36 10.60 -6.06
C CYS A 122 1.31 10.36 -7.15
N THR A 123 0.80 9.13 -7.25
CA THR A 123 -0.27 8.77 -8.18
C THR A 123 -1.65 9.15 -7.63
N ASP A 124 -2.62 9.39 -8.51
CA ASP A 124 -4.00 9.71 -8.11
C ASP A 124 -4.60 8.67 -7.16
N ALA A 125 -4.29 7.38 -7.37
CA ALA A 125 -4.73 6.31 -6.50
C ALA A 125 -4.19 6.47 -5.07
N ARG A 126 -2.91 6.82 -4.91
CA ARG A 126 -2.30 7.02 -3.59
C ARG A 126 -2.74 8.30 -2.92
N LEU A 127 -3.01 9.38 -3.67
CA LEU A 127 -3.65 10.57 -3.11
C LEU A 127 -5.09 10.29 -2.66
N ALA A 128 -5.85 9.53 -3.44
CA ALA A 128 -7.21 9.13 -3.09
C ALA A 128 -7.23 8.28 -1.82
N ASP A 129 -6.30 7.33 -1.71
CA ASP A 129 -6.09 6.51 -0.51
C ASP A 129 -5.66 7.38 0.69
N ALA A 130 -4.63 8.22 0.54
CA ALA A 130 -4.16 9.12 1.59
C ALA A 130 -5.28 10.00 2.17
N ARG A 131 -6.17 10.52 1.32
CA ARG A 131 -7.31 11.35 1.73
C ARG A 131 -8.29 10.62 2.65
N GLN A 132 -8.41 9.29 2.57
CA GLN A 132 -9.30 8.50 3.43
C GLN A 132 -8.78 8.36 4.86
N HIS A 133 -7.51 8.70 5.10
CA HIS A 133 -6.84 8.50 6.40
C HIS A 133 -6.64 9.79 7.20
N LEU A 134 -6.77 10.96 6.56
CA LEU A 134 -6.70 12.27 7.22
C LEU A 134 -7.85 12.47 8.21
#